data_AF-W0JQ61-F1
#
_entry.id   AF-W0JQ61-F1
#
_cell.length_a   1.000
_cell.length_b   1.000
_cell.length_c   1.000
_cell.angle_alpha   90.00
_cell.angle_beta   90.00
_cell.angle_gamma   90.00
#
_symmetry.space_group_name_H-M   'P 1'
#
loop_
_entity.id
_entity.type
_entity.pdbx_description
1 polymer ?
#
loop_
_entity_poly.entity_id
_entity_poly.type
_entity_poly.pdbx_seq_one_letter_code
_entity_poly.pdbx_strand_id
1 'polypeptide(L)' 'MELNRLKPIYLFGIVLNAGALVYALATESWLYAGAFVLILVYLAFRFRMIANA' A
#
# COMPACT_ATOMS: atom_id res chain seq x y z
N MET A 1 -17.49 -13.45 7.16
CA MET A 1 -16.85 -13.17 5.85
C MET A 1 -15.34 -13.26 6.06
N GLU A 2 -14.69 -14.18 5.34
CA GLU A 2 -13.29 -14.57 5.55
C GLU A 2 -12.31 -13.39 5.53
N LEU A 3 -11.76 -12.99 6.69
CA LEU A 3 -10.63 -12.04 6.75
C LEU A 3 -9.47 -12.50 5.85
N ASN A 4 -9.33 -13.82 5.66
CA ASN A 4 -8.31 -14.44 4.81
C ASN A 4 -8.46 -14.10 3.31
N ARG A 5 -9.66 -13.81 2.80
CA ARG A 5 -9.84 -13.40 1.39
C ARG A 5 -9.40 -11.97 1.12
N LEU A 6 -9.36 -11.12 2.15
CA LEU A 6 -8.96 -9.72 2.01
C LEU A 6 -7.42 -9.57 2.00
N LYS A 7 -6.68 -10.49 2.64
CA LYS A 7 -5.21 -10.50 2.64
C LYS A 7 -4.56 -10.34 1.25
N PRO A 8 -4.91 -11.16 0.23
CA PRO A 8 -4.30 -11.02 -1.09
C PRO A 8 -4.64 -9.69 -1.77
N ILE A 9 -5.84 -9.14 -1.54
CA ILE A 9 -6.24 -7.83 -2.08
C ILE A 9 -5.39 -6.70 -1.48
N TYR A 10 -5.17 -6.74 -0.16
CA TYR A 10 -4.29 -5.77 0.51
C TYR A 10 -2.84 -5.92 0.04
N LEU A 11 -2.34 -7.15 -0.10
CA LEU A 11 -0.99 -7.39 -0.59
C LEU A 11 -0.81 -6.84 -2.01
N PHE A 12 -1.79 -7.07 -2.89
CA PHE A 12 -1.79 -6.52 -4.24
C PHE A 12 -1.80 -4.99 -4.25
N GLY A 13 -2.65 -4.37 -3.42
CA GLY A 13 -2.67 -2.91 -3.24
C GLY A 13 -1.33 -2.34 -2.76
N ILE A 14 -0.65 -3.02 -1.83
CA ILE A 14 0.68 -2.62 -1.35
C ILE A 14 1.72 -2.68 -2.48
N VAL A 15 1.74 -3.78 -3.25
CA VAL A 15 2.69 -3.97 -4.35
C VAL A 15 2.49 -2.90 -5.43
N LEU A 16 1.24 -2.65 -5.85
CA LEU A 16 0.94 -1.61 -6.83
C LEU A 16 1.33 -0.21 -6.33
N ASN A 17 1.04 0.09 -5.06
CA ASN A 17 1.36 1.39 -4.49
C ASN A 17 2.87 1.61 -4.36
N ALA A 18 3.62 0.58 -3.98
CA ALA A 18 5.09 0.61 -3.98
C ALA A 18 5.66 0.85 -5.38
N GLY A 19 5.10 0.22 -6.41
CA GLY A 19 5.50 0.48 -7.80
C GLY A 19 5.23 1.93 -8.22
N ALA A 20 4.05 2.45 -7.89
CA ALA A 20 3.69 3.84 -8.17
C ALA A 20 4.59 4.85 -7.42
N LEU A 21 4.99 4.53 -6.18
CA LEU A 21 5.94 5.32 -5.40
C LEU A 21 7.32 5.38 -6.08
N VAL A 22 7.86 4.23 -6.50
CA VAL A 22 9.14 4.18 -7.22
C VAL A 22 9.08 5.01 -8.50
N TYR A 23 7.99 4.90 -9.25
CA TYR A 23 7.78 5.71 -10.45
C TYR A 23 7.66 7.21 -10.15
N ALA A 24 6.93 7.59 -9.10
CA ALA A 24 6.79 8.99 -8.69
C ALA A 24 8.13 9.59 -8.25
N LEU A 25 8.96 8.82 -7.55
CA LEU A 25 10.32 9.22 -7.19
C LEU A 25 11.21 9.35 -8.42
N ALA A 26 11.12 8.42 -9.38
CA ALA A 26 11.88 8.48 -10.63
C ALA A 26 11.50 9.66 -11.53
N THR A 27 10.26 10.15 -11.43
CA THR A 27 9.74 11.32 -12.16
C THR A 27 9.79 12.61 -11.35
N GLU A 28 10.51 12.60 -10.21
CA GLU A 28 10.68 13.75 -9.29
C GLU A 28 9.36 14.39 -8.81
N SER A 29 8.28 13.61 -8.83
CA SER A 29 6.94 14.09 -8.54
C SER A 29 6.62 13.98 -7.05
N TRP A 30 7.19 14.90 -6.27
CA TRP A 30 7.16 14.89 -4.80
C TRP A 30 5.76 14.86 -4.19
N LEU A 31 4.78 15.53 -4.83
CA LEU A 31 3.39 15.52 -4.36
C LEU A 31 2.77 14.12 -4.41
N TYR A 32 2.95 13.41 -5.53
CA TYR A 32 2.45 12.05 -5.67
C TYR A 32 3.26 11.06 -4.83
N ALA A 33 4.58 11.22 -4.76
CA ALA A 33 5.42 10.39 -3.90
C ALA A 33 4.97 10.47 -2.43
N GLY A 34 4.70 11.69 -1.93
CA GLY A 34 4.16 11.87 -0.58
C GLY A 34 2.80 11.17 -0.39
N ALA A 35 1.88 11.31 -1.35
CA ALA A 35 0.59 10.63 -1.30
C ALA A 35 0.73 9.10 -1.28
N PHE A 36 1.61 8.53 -2.11
CA PHE A 36 1.86 7.09 -2.13
C PHE A 36 2.46 6.61 -0.82
N VAL A 37 3.40 7.33 -0.22
CA VAL A 37 3.93 6.99 1.12
C VAL A 37 2.81 6.92 2.17
N LEU A 38 1.90 7.89 2.20
CA LEU A 38 0.77 7.88 3.14
C LEU A 38 -0.15 6.67 2.93
N ILE A 39 -0.46 6.34 1.67
CA ILE A 39 -1.30 5.19 1.35
C ILE A 39 -0.60 3.87 1.73
N LEU A 40 0.71 3.76 1.47
CA LEU A 40 1.54 2.62 1.86
C LEU A 40 1.51 2.38 3.38
N VAL A 41 1.66 3.45 4.17
CA VAL A 41 1.60 3.37 5.64
C VAL A 41 0.21 2.89 6.10
N TYR A 42 -0.86 3.45 5.53
CA TYR A 42 -2.23 3.02 5.84
C TYR A 42 -2.47 1.54 5.50
N LEU A 43 -2.09 1.12 4.29
CA LEU A 43 -2.25 -0.25 3.84
C LEU A 43 -1.44 -1.23 4.70
N ALA A 44 -0.20 -0.88 5.07
CA ALA A 44 0.63 -1.69 5.94
C ALA A 44 0.03 -1.85 7.34
N PHE A 45 -0.47 -0.75 7.93
CA PHE A 45 -1.12 -0.79 9.23
C PHE A 45 -2.41 -1.64 9.18
N ARG A 46 -3.23 -1.44 8.16
CA ARG A 46 -4.49 -2.17 7.97
C ARG A 46 -4.26 -3.65 7.68
N PHE A 47 -3.26 -3.98 6.88
CA PHE A 47 -2.84 -5.36 6.63
C PHE A 47 -2.36 -6.02 7.92
N ARG A 48 -1.58 -5.31 8.75
CA ARG A 48 -1.14 -5.81 10.06
C ARG A 48 -2.31 -6.10 11.00
N MET A 49 -3.34 -5.24 11.02
CA MET A 49 -4.56 -5.52 11.79
C MET A 49 -5.29 -6.76 11.30
N ILE A 50 -5.39 -6.98 9.98
CA ILE A 50 -6.06 -8.16 9.40
C ILE A 50 -5.22 -9.42 9.60
N ALA A 51 -3.89 -9.31 9.59
CA ALA A 51 -3.00 -10.44 9.79
C ALA A 51 -2.96 -10.95 11.23
N ASN A 52 -3.24 -10.06 12.20
CA ASN A 52 -3.23 -10.35 13.63
C ASN A 52 -4.63 -10.58 14.23
N ALA A 53 -5.68 -10.60 13.40
CA ALA A 53 -7.07 -10.88 13.78
C ALA A 53 -7.46 -12.30 13.39
#